data_AF-I2C494-F1
#
_entry.id   AF-I2C494-F1
#
_cell.length_a   1.000
_cell.length_b   1.000
_cell.length_c   1.000
_cell.angle_alpha   90.00
_cell.angle_beta   90.00
_cell.angle_gamma   90.00
#
_symmetry.space_group_name_H-M   'P 1'
#
loop_
_entity.id
_entity.type
_entity.pdbx_description
1 polymer ?
#
loop_
_entity_poly.entity_id
_entity_poly.type
_entity_poly.pdbx_seq_one_letter_code
_entity_poly.pdbx_strand_id
1 'polypeptide(L)'
;MGFIFICIGIAFFLQKAGVIYISAGSAWPFLFIIMSAGFHAGFIFAKKTPDQAGLLVPGGMFLVLGCLFCFEMATGWTYSGVTWPVYIWAPALGLFELWYFGGRKLGVLIPAFILTAVGALCFAGMLMPGLWPLLIIAAALLFHAAAFMQPKKRSGLLIPGGILLVTGGLLWFETLTDWTYANVTSPVYLFAVAFGLFEAWLFGRRKRGLLTAAAVLCAAGIFGIFTNANEVISERGWPALILLLGAAFHIPIFGPKPVKNAGLLVPGGILLITGILFVFETATNWSYSGVTWPVYLLATAFGLFELWLFGGKEKALLIPVAVLTLTALCFMMTNQPIIPVSVFWPALFVLIGIALMVFPGKKRGA
;
A
#
# COMPACT_ATOMS: atom_id res chain seq x y z
N MET A 1 -18.47 -12.21 18.61
CA MET A 1 -17.08 -11.95 19.05
C MET A 1 -16.84 -12.35 20.50
N GLY A 2 -17.61 -11.85 21.48
CA GLY A 2 -17.44 -12.25 22.90
C GLY A 2 -17.49 -13.75 23.16
N PHE A 3 -18.48 -14.47 22.60
CA PHE A 3 -18.60 -15.92 22.74
C PHE A 3 -17.39 -16.70 22.17
N ILE A 4 -16.79 -16.22 21.09
CA ILE A 4 -15.61 -16.86 20.46
C ILE A 4 -14.39 -16.71 21.36
N PHE A 5 -14.16 -15.52 21.93
CA PHE A 5 -13.08 -15.31 22.90
C PHE A 5 -13.28 -16.13 24.18
N ILE A 6 -14.53 -16.36 24.59
CA ILE A 6 -14.86 -17.22 25.73
C ILE A 6 -14.51 -18.69 25.41
N CYS A 7 -14.90 -19.21 24.24
CA CYS A 7 -14.55 -20.58 23.84
C CYS A 7 -13.03 -20.78 23.70
N ILE A 8 -12.32 -19.79 23.12
CA ILE A 8 -10.86 -19.79 23.01
C ILE A 8 -10.24 -19.77 24.42
N GLY A 9 -10.72 -18.91 25.31
CA GLY A 9 -10.24 -18.81 26.69
C GLY A 9 -10.43 -20.12 27.47
N ILE A 10 -11.58 -20.78 27.32
CA ILE A 10 -11.85 -22.08 27.94
C ILE A 10 -10.90 -23.15 27.39
N ALA A 11 -10.65 -23.19 26.08
CA ALA A 11 -9.73 -24.16 25.48
C ALA A 11 -8.28 -23.98 25.98
N PHE A 12 -7.78 -22.74 26.03
CA PHE A 12 -6.45 -22.44 26.59
C PHE A 12 -6.36 -22.77 28.09
N PHE A 13 -7.43 -22.52 28.85
CA PHE A 13 -7.50 -22.86 30.27
C PHE A 13 -7.47 -24.37 30.49
N LEU A 14 -8.25 -25.14 29.74
CA LEU A 14 -8.29 -26.61 29.81
C LEU A 14 -6.96 -27.24 29.37
N GLN A 15 -6.26 -26.65 28.41
CA GLN A 15 -4.92 -27.08 28.00
C GLN A 15 -3.90 -26.83 29.12
N LYS A 16 -3.92 -25.64 29.74
CA LYS A 16 -3.04 -25.33 30.89
C LYS A 16 -3.35 -26.22 32.10
N ALA A 17 -4.61 -26.60 32.28
CA ALA A 17 -5.05 -27.52 33.34
C ALA A 17 -4.73 -29.00 33.05
N GLY A 18 -4.13 -29.33 31.90
CA GLY A 18 -3.76 -30.69 31.51
C GLY A 18 -4.95 -31.59 31.14
N VAL A 19 -6.14 -31.02 30.91
CA VAL A 19 -7.36 -31.76 30.54
C VAL A 19 -7.35 -32.13 29.07
N ILE A 20 -6.75 -31.29 28.22
CA ILE A 20 -6.62 -31.52 26.78
C ILE A 20 -5.18 -31.24 26.32
N TYR A 21 -4.65 -32.12 25.48
CA TYR A 21 -3.34 -31.95 24.85
C TYR A 21 -3.52 -31.49 23.41
N ILE A 22 -3.77 -30.19 23.24
CA ILE A 22 -3.76 -29.57 21.92
C ILE A 22 -2.34 -29.10 21.65
N SER A 23 -1.67 -29.61 20.63
CA SER A 23 -0.40 -28.99 20.21
C SER A 23 -0.74 -27.61 19.63
N ALA A 24 -0.29 -26.54 20.29
CA ALA A 24 -0.56 -25.17 19.84
C ALA A 24 -0.09 -24.96 18.38
N GLY A 25 0.93 -25.72 17.95
CA GLY A 25 1.42 -25.74 16.57
C GLY A 25 0.44 -26.29 15.53
N SER A 26 -0.55 -27.12 15.90
CA SER A 26 -1.54 -27.68 14.95
C SER A 26 -2.92 -27.04 15.00
N ALA A 27 -3.24 -26.31 16.08
CA ALA A 27 -4.58 -25.79 16.30
C ALA A 27 -4.83 -24.38 15.75
N TRP A 28 -3.78 -23.61 15.47
CA TRP A 28 -3.89 -22.23 15.02
C TRP A 28 -4.67 -22.05 13.70
N PRO A 29 -4.70 -22.98 12.72
CA PRO A 29 -5.53 -22.83 11.51
C PRO A 29 -7.03 -22.80 11.83
N PHE A 30 -7.48 -23.52 12.86
CA PHE A 30 -8.89 -23.53 13.26
C PHE A 30 -9.36 -22.18 13.79
N LEU A 31 -8.45 -21.32 14.27
CA LEU A 31 -8.79 -19.94 14.64
C LEU A 31 -9.36 -19.18 13.44
N PHE A 32 -8.79 -19.36 12.25
CA PHE A 32 -9.28 -18.74 11.02
C PHE A 32 -10.69 -19.23 10.67
N ILE A 33 -10.93 -20.54 10.76
CA ILE A 33 -12.27 -21.11 10.52
C ILE A 33 -13.30 -20.59 11.53
N ILE A 34 -12.94 -20.54 12.82
CA ILE A 34 -13.82 -20.02 13.88
C ILE A 34 -14.11 -18.52 13.66
N MET A 35 -13.09 -17.73 13.27
CA MET A 35 -13.27 -16.32 12.92
C MET A 35 -14.19 -16.15 11.72
N SER A 36 -13.98 -16.93 10.66
CA SER A 36 -14.86 -16.95 9.49
C SER A 36 -16.31 -17.24 9.86
N ALA A 37 -16.55 -18.29 10.65
CA ALA A 37 -17.87 -18.64 11.15
C ALA A 37 -18.47 -17.50 11.99
N GLY A 38 -17.66 -16.81 12.80
CA GLY A 38 -18.07 -15.65 13.58
C GLY A 38 -18.54 -14.47 12.74
N PHE A 39 -17.84 -14.15 11.64
CA PHE A 39 -18.24 -13.09 10.71
C PHE A 39 -19.50 -13.46 9.93
N HIS A 40 -19.60 -14.69 9.43
CA HIS A 40 -20.80 -15.19 8.75
C HIS A 40 -22.01 -15.24 9.68
N ALA A 41 -21.84 -15.73 10.91
CA ALA A 41 -22.89 -15.71 11.92
C ALA A 41 -23.29 -14.27 12.27
N GLY A 42 -22.33 -13.35 12.39
CA GLY A 42 -22.59 -11.93 12.58
C GLY A 42 -23.49 -11.34 11.49
N PHE A 43 -23.22 -11.66 10.22
CA PHE A 43 -24.08 -11.27 9.10
C PHE A 43 -25.49 -11.87 9.20
N ILE A 44 -25.61 -13.15 9.55
CA ILE A 44 -26.91 -13.84 9.73
C ILE A 44 -27.71 -13.21 10.88
N PHE A 45 -27.09 -13.00 12.04
CA PHE A 45 -27.73 -12.40 13.21
C PHE A 45 -28.06 -10.92 13.02
N ALA A 46 -27.33 -10.22 12.14
CA ALA A 46 -27.65 -8.88 11.68
C ALA A 46 -28.74 -8.86 10.58
N LYS A 47 -29.57 -9.91 10.50
CA LYS A 47 -30.70 -10.06 9.57
C LYS A 47 -30.32 -10.01 8.08
N LYS A 48 -29.06 -10.30 7.74
CA LYS A 48 -28.57 -10.43 6.35
C LYS A 48 -28.80 -9.17 5.51
N THR A 49 -28.70 -7.98 6.10
CA THR A 49 -28.91 -6.73 5.35
C THR A 49 -27.71 -6.39 4.46
N PRO A 50 -27.93 -5.77 3.29
CA PRO A 50 -26.83 -5.39 2.38
C PRO A 50 -25.77 -4.51 3.03
N ASP A 51 -26.15 -3.64 3.97
CA ASP A 51 -25.22 -2.77 4.71
C ASP A 51 -24.26 -3.55 5.61
N GLN A 52 -24.65 -4.75 6.05
CA GLN A 52 -23.85 -5.63 6.90
C GLN A 52 -23.05 -6.65 6.10
N ALA A 53 -23.22 -6.72 4.78
CA ALA A 53 -22.47 -7.62 3.91
C ALA A 53 -20.95 -7.35 3.95
N GLY A 54 -20.53 -6.16 4.42
CA GLY A 54 -19.12 -5.86 4.70
C GLY A 54 -18.46 -6.83 5.69
N LEU A 55 -19.24 -7.44 6.60
CA LEU A 55 -18.75 -8.47 7.52
C LEU A 55 -18.30 -9.74 6.79
N LEU A 56 -18.85 -10.02 5.62
CA LEU A 56 -18.50 -11.21 4.84
C LEU A 56 -17.13 -11.10 4.18
N VAL A 57 -16.58 -9.88 3.97
CA VAL A 57 -15.23 -9.72 3.42
C VAL A 57 -14.18 -10.44 4.27
N PRO A 58 -14.00 -10.12 5.57
CA PRO A 58 -13.12 -10.89 6.43
C PRO A 58 -13.63 -12.34 6.63
N GLY A 59 -14.95 -12.57 6.59
CA GLY A 59 -15.55 -13.91 6.66
C GLY A 59 -15.02 -14.87 5.59
N GLY A 60 -15.20 -14.55 4.31
CA GLY A 60 -14.71 -15.35 3.19
C GLY A 60 -13.19 -15.43 3.14
N MET A 61 -12.48 -14.35 3.47
CA MET A 61 -11.01 -14.36 3.56
C MET A 61 -10.51 -15.40 4.56
N PHE A 62 -11.03 -15.35 5.80
CA PHE A 62 -10.62 -16.30 6.84
C PHE A 62 -11.07 -17.73 6.53
N LEU A 63 -12.15 -17.93 5.76
CA LEU A 63 -12.57 -19.25 5.33
C LEU A 63 -11.50 -19.90 4.44
N VAL A 64 -11.09 -19.19 3.37
CA VAL A 64 -10.09 -19.70 2.43
C VAL A 64 -8.75 -19.91 3.11
N LEU A 65 -8.29 -18.95 3.92
CA LEU A 65 -7.03 -19.07 4.66
C LEU A 65 -7.07 -20.20 5.68
N GLY A 66 -8.18 -20.36 6.41
CA GLY A 66 -8.34 -21.46 7.36
C GLY A 66 -8.29 -22.82 6.68
N CYS A 67 -9.00 -23.00 5.55
CA CYS A 67 -8.95 -24.23 4.77
C CYS A 67 -7.54 -24.51 4.25
N LEU A 68 -6.86 -23.50 3.70
CA LEU A 68 -5.48 -23.59 3.22
C LEU A 68 -4.54 -24.02 4.34
N PHE A 69 -4.56 -23.34 5.48
CA PHE A 69 -3.66 -23.65 6.59
C PHE A 69 -3.96 -24.99 7.26
N CYS A 70 -5.22 -25.43 7.30
CA CYS A 70 -5.56 -26.79 7.69
C CYS A 70 -4.92 -27.81 6.77
N PHE A 71 -4.97 -27.60 5.45
CA PHE A 71 -4.32 -28.45 4.45
C PHE A 71 -2.79 -28.44 4.58
N GLU A 72 -2.16 -27.27 4.69
CA GLU A 72 -0.72 -27.14 4.88
C GLU A 72 -0.25 -27.86 6.15
N MET A 73 -0.93 -27.62 7.28
CA MET A 73 -0.59 -28.32 8.52
C MET A 73 -0.79 -29.84 8.42
N ALA A 74 -1.87 -30.30 7.78
CA ALA A 74 -2.14 -31.72 7.60
C ALA A 74 -1.09 -32.42 6.71
N THR A 75 -0.46 -31.68 5.80
CA THR A 75 0.57 -32.18 4.88
C THR A 75 1.99 -31.83 5.32
N GLY A 76 2.16 -31.27 6.52
CA GLY A 76 3.46 -30.83 7.02
C GLY A 76 4.13 -29.77 6.15
N TRP A 77 3.35 -28.90 5.50
CA TRP A 77 3.77 -27.83 4.59
C TRP A 77 4.44 -28.30 3.29
N THR A 78 4.34 -29.60 2.98
CA THR A 78 4.97 -30.21 1.79
C THR A 78 4.55 -29.54 0.47
N TYR A 79 3.31 -29.04 0.40
CA TYR A 79 2.73 -28.45 -0.82
C TYR A 79 2.71 -26.91 -0.83
N SER A 80 3.28 -26.27 0.17
CA SER A 80 3.32 -24.80 0.30
C SER A 80 3.88 -24.08 -0.94
N GLY A 81 4.79 -24.72 -1.66
CA GLY A 81 5.35 -24.21 -2.92
C GLY A 81 4.34 -24.13 -4.08
N VAL A 82 3.26 -24.92 -4.06
CA VAL A 82 2.25 -24.94 -5.13
C VAL A 82 0.90 -24.37 -4.71
N THR A 83 0.61 -24.26 -3.41
CA THR A 83 -0.67 -23.76 -2.90
C THR A 83 -0.70 -22.24 -2.67
N TRP A 84 0.44 -21.55 -2.79
CA TRP A 84 0.49 -20.11 -2.56
C TRP A 84 -0.53 -19.27 -3.38
N PRO A 85 -0.97 -19.64 -4.60
CA PRO A 85 -1.99 -18.87 -5.31
C PRO A 85 -3.34 -18.81 -4.57
N VAL A 86 -3.63 -19.76 -3.66
CA VAL A 86 -4.83 -19.76 -2.82
C VAL A 86 -4.90 -18.52 -1.91
N TYR A 87 -3.75 -17.95 -1.52
CA TYR A 87 -3.72 -16.68 -0.77
C TYR A 87 -4.40 -15.54 -1.53
N ILE A 88 -4.35 -15.54 -2.87
CA ILE A 88 -5.01 -14.54 -3.73
C ILE A 88 -6.52 -14.74 -3.75
N TRP A 89 -6.98 -15.99 -3.68
CA TRP A 89 -8.40 -16.33 -3.66
C TRP A 89 -9.10 -15.99 -2.34
N ALA A 90 -8.36 -15.82 -1.24
CA ALA A 90 -8.93 -15.38 0.03
C ALA A 90 -9.65 -14.02 -0.07
N PRO A 91 -8.99 -12.91 -0.47
CA PRO A 91 -9.70 -11.65 -0.73
C PRO A 91 -10.69 -11.74 -1.89
N ALA A 92 -10.46 -12.63 -2.87
CA ALA A 92 -11.40 -12.83 -3.97
C ALA A 92 -12.77 -13.32 -3.47
N LEU A 93 -12.78 -14.34 -2.60
CA LEU A 93 -14.01 -14.87 -2.02
C LEU A 93 -14.70 -13.83 -1.13
N GLY A 94 -13.96 -13.15 -0.26
CA GLY A 94 -14.54 -12.10 0.61
C GLY A 94 -15.20 -10.97 -0.19
N LEU A 95 -14.57 -10.52 -1.27
CA LEU A 95 -15.17 -9.52 -2.17
C LEU A 95 -16.35 -10.09 -2.96
N PHE A 96 -16.29 -11.35 -3.37
CA PHE A 96 -17.41 -12.01 -4.04
C PHE A 96 -18.65 -12.13 -3.14
N GLU A 97 -18.47 -12.50 -1.87
CA GLU A 97 -19.55 -12.53 -0.88
C GLU A 97 -20.13 -11.14 -0.64
N LEU A 98 -19.29 -10.11 -0.50
CA LEU A 98 -19.74 -8.72 -0.43
C LEU A 98 -20.53 -8.30 -1.68
N TRP A 99 -20.10 -8.72 -2.88
CA TRP A 99 -20.88 -8.46 -4.09
C TRP A 99 -22.23 -9.18 -4.05
N TYR A 100 -22.25 -10.48 -3.75
CA TYR A 100 -23.45 -11.29 -3.82
C TYR A 100 -24.52 -10.83 -2.82
N PHE A 101 -24.12 -10.53 -1.58
CA PHE A 101 -25.01 -10.14 -0.48
C PHE A 101 -25.14 -8.61 -0.28
N GLY A 102 -24.18 -7.81 -0.73
CA GLY A 102 -24.11 -6.35 -0.56
C GLY A 102 -24.74 -5.53 -1.71
N GLY A 103 -25.71 -6.11 -2.41
CA GLY A 103 -26.46 -5.41 -3.46
C GLY A 103 -25.85 -5.46 -4.85
N ARG A 104 -24.96 -6.42 -5.14
CA ARG A 104 -24.45 -6.76 -6.49
C ARG A 104 -23.82 -5.60 -7.25
N LYS A 105 -23.16 -4.69 -6.54
CA LYS A 105 -22.49 -3.53 -7.14
C LYS A 105 -21.31 -3.98 -8.01
N LEU A 106 -21.34 -3.60 -9.30
CA LEU A 106 -20.31 -3.98 -10.27
C LEU A 106 -18.88 -3.58 -9.81
N GLY A 107 -18.75 -2.48 -9.08
CA GLY A 107 -17.47 -2.00 -8.55
C GLY A 107 -16.76 -3.00 -7.62
N VAL A 108 -17.49 -3.89 -6.94
CA VAL A 108 -16.91 -4.94 -6.08
C VAL A 108 -16.67 -6.24 -6.87
N LEU A 109 -17.50 -6.50 -7.88
CA LEU A 109 -17.39 -7.70 -8.71
C LEU A 109 -16.12 -7.72 -9.56
N ILE A 110 -15.72 -6.56 -10.09
CA ILE A 110 -14.52 -6.41 -10.91
C ILE A 110 -13.26 -6.88 -10.16
N PRO A 111 -12.92 -6.36 -8.96
CA PRO A 111 -11.74 -6.82 -8.24
C PRO A 111 -11.85 -8.29 -7.79
N ALA A 112 -13.04 -8.78 -7.45
CA ALA A 112 -13.25 -10.20 -7.12
C ALA A 112 -12.89 -11.13 -8.29
N PHE A 113 -13.35 -10.79 -9.51
CA PHE A 113 -13.00 -11.54 -10.72
C PHE A 113 -11.52 -11.43 -11.07
N ILE A 114 -10.92 -10.24 -10.95
CA ILE A 114 -9.49 -10.04 -11.21
C ILE A 114 -8.68 -10.95 -10.30
N LEU A 115 -8.92 -10.94 -8.98
CA LEU A 115 -8.18 -11.78 -8.04
C LEU A 115 -8.39 -13.28 -8.29
N THR A 116 -9.63 -13.68 -8.62
CA THR A 116 -9.93 -15.07 -8.99
C THR A 116 -9.15 -15.51 -10.23
N ALA A 117 -9.18 -14.68 -11.29
CA ALA A 117 -8.47 -14.95 -12.54
C ALA A 117 -6.95 -14.95 -12.35
N VAL A 118 -6.40 -14.04 -11.56
CA VAL A 118 -4.96 -14.00 -11.24
C VAL A 118 -4.55 -15.28 -10.50
N GLY A 119 -5.26 -15.70 -9.46
CA GLY A 119 -4.95 -16.96 -8.77
C GLY A 119 -5.05 -18.18 -9.70
N ALA A 120 -6.05 -18.21 -10.59
CA ALA A 120 -6.18 -19.27 -11.60
C ALA A 120 -5.04 -19.26 -12.62
N LEU A 121 -4.58 -18.08 -13.06
CA LEU A 121 -3.42 -17.93 -13.94
C LEU A 121 -2.14 -18.39 -13.27
N CYS A 122 -1.94 -18.10 -11.98
CA CYS A 122 -0.79 -18.60 -11.22
C CYS A 122 -0.77 -20.14 -11.15
N PHE A 123 -1.92 -20.77 -10.88
CA PHE A 123 -2.03 -22.23 -10.96
C PHE A 123 -1.79 -22.78 -12.37
N ALA A 124 -2.35 -22.14 -13.40
CA ALA A 124 -2.10 -22.51 -14.79
C ALA A 124 -0.62 -22.39 -15.16
N GLY A 125 0.09 -21.39 -14.64
CA GLY A 125 1.53 -21.22 -14.80
C GLY A 125 2.35 -22.36 -14.19
N MET A 126 1.88 -22.95 -13.07
CA MET A 126 2.52 -24.15 -12.51
C MET A 126 2.32 -25.39 -13.39
N LEU A 127 1.17 -25.51 -14.07
CA LEU A 127 0.88 -26.62 -14.97
C LEU A 127 1.53 -26.47 -16.35
N MET A 128 1.70 -25.23 -16.81
CA MET A 128 2.20 -24.90 -18.15
C MET A 128 3.24 -23.76 -18.06
N PRO A 129 4.43 -24.02 -17.51
CA PRO A 129 5.43 -22.99 -17.22
C PRO A 129 5.80 -22.18 -18.46
N GLY A 130 5.91 -22.80 -19.64
CA GLY A 130 6.26 -22.10 -20.88
C GLY A 130 5.13 -21.27 -21.53
N LEU A 131 3.86 -21.51 -21.19
CA LEU A 131 2.72 -20.92 -21.93
C LEU A 131 2.07 -19.72 -21.23
N TRP A 132 2.10 -19.66 -19.90
CA TRP A 132 1.41 -18.61 -19.17
C TRP A 132 1.92 -17.18 -19.45
N PRO A 133 3.22 -16.90 -19.71
CA PRO A 133 3.66 -15.55 -20.08
C PRO A 133 3.13 -15.16 -21.45
N LEU A 134 2.99 -16.12 -22.37
CA LEU A 134 2.40 -15.90 -23.70
C LEU A 134 0.92 -15.53 -23.60
N LEU A 135 0.18 -16.07 -22.63
CA LEU A 135 -1.21 -15.66 -22.36
C LEU A 135 -1.28 -14.20 -21.90
N ILE A 136 -0.35 -13.76 -21.07
CA ILE A 136 -0.23 -12.36 -20.63
C ILE A 136 0.10 -11.45 -21.82
N ILE A 137 1.05 -11.84 -22.66
CA ILE A 137 1.41 -11.10 -23.89
C ILE A 137 0.22 -11.04 -24.85
N ALA A 138 -0.51 -12.15 -25.04
CA ALA A 138 -1.71 -12.18 -25.88
C ALA A 138 -2.78 -11.21 -25.35
N ALA A 139 -3.03 -11.21 -24.03
CA ALA A 139 -3.92 -10.24 -23.41
C ALA A 139 -3.44 -8.79 -23.62
N ALA A 140 -2.14 -8.54 -23.48
CA ALA A 140 -1.53 -7.23 -23.76
C ALA A 140 -1.79 -6.78 -25.20
N LEU A 141 -1.57 -7.66 -26.19
CA LEU A 141 -1.82 -7.37 -27.60
C LEU A 141 -3.31 -7.12 -27.89
N LEU A 142 -4.22 -7.83 -27.21
CA LEU A 142 -5.66 -7.56 -27.29
C LEU A 142 -6.02 -6.17 -26.76
N PHE A 143 -5.42 -5.73 -25.65
CA PHE A 143 -5.61 -4.37 -25.14
C PHE A 143 -5.11 -3.31 -26.14
N HIS A 144 -3.95 -3.54 -26.75
CA HIS A 144 -3.42 -2.66 -27.80
C HIS A 144 -4.34 -2.62 -29.03
N ALA A 145 -4.74 -3.78 -29.55
CA ALA A 145 -5.65 -3.88 -30.69
C ALA A 145 -6.97 -3.16 -30.39
N ALA A 146 -7.58 -3.42 -29.22
CA ALA A 146 -8.80 -2.75 -28.78
C ALA A 146 -8.64 -1.23 -28.62
N ALA A 147 -7.46 -0.75 -28.23
CA ALA A 147 -7.18 0.68 -28.13
C ALA A 147 -7.21 1.40 -29.49
N PHE A 148 -6.78 0.72 -30.56
CA PHE A 148 -6.66 1.27 -31.92
C PHE A 148 -7.83 0.94 -32.85
N MET A 149 -8.55 -0.18 -32.64
CA MET A 149 -9.67 -0.59 -33.50
C MET A 149 -10.95 0.23 -33.30
N GLN A 150 -11.06 1.00 -32.21
CA GLN A 150 -12.22 1.87 -31.99
C GLN A 150 -12.08 3.23 -32.69
N PRO A 151 -13.17 3.78 -33.27
CA PRO A 151 -13.14 5.05 -34.01
C PRO A 151 -12.69 6.24 -33.13
N LYS A 152 -12.87 6.15 -31.82
CA LYS A 152 -12.22 7.02 -30.83
C LYS A 152 -11.13 6.22 -30.13
N LYS A 153 -9.85 6.56 -30.37
CA LYS A 153 -8.69 5.93 -29.72
C LYS A 153 -8.88 5.90 -28.20
N ARG A 154 -9.01 4.70 -27.63
CA ARG A 154 -9.11 4.50 -26.17
C ARG A 154 -7.71 4.37 -25.58
N SER A 155 -6.95 5.46 -25.60
CA SER A 155 -5.59 5.53 -25.04
C SER A 155 -5.46 5.07 -23.58
N GLY A 156 -6.56 5.07 -22.82
CA GLY A 156 -6.58 4.49 -21.47
C GLY A 156 -6.35 2.97 -21.43
N LEU A 157 -6.68 2.23 -22.50
CA LEU A 157 -6.41 0.79 -22.61
C LEU A 157 -4.92 0.48 -22.87
N LEU A 158 -4.16 1.46 -23.36
CA LEU A 158 -2.70 1.30 -23.53
C LEU A 158 -1.96 1.25 -22.19
N ILE A 159 -2.54 1.78 -21.11
CA ILE A 159 -1.93 1.66 -19.78
C ILE A 159 -1.83 0.18 -19.35
N PRO A 160 -2.96 -0.57 -19.21
CA PRO A 160 -2.88 -1.98 -18.89
C PRO A 160 -2.23 -2.79 -20.03
N GLY A 161 -2.41 -2.39 -21.29
CA GLY A 161 -1.76 -3.04 -22.43
C GLY A 161 -0.23 -3.01 -22.32
N GLY A 162 0.37 -1.84 -22.18
CA GLY A 162 1.82 -1.67 -22.06
C GLY A 162 2.40 -2.32 -20.80
N ILE A 163 1.70 -2.23 -19.67
CA ILE A 163 2.09 -2.93 -18.43
C ILE A 163 2.17 -4.43 -18.69
N LEU A 164 1.08 -5.04 -19.20
CA LEU A 164 1.03 -6.48 -19.45
C LEU A 164 2.04 -6.91 -20.51
N LEU A 165 2.34 -6.06 -21.51
CA LEU A 165 3.32 -6.39 -22.55
C LEU A 165 4.72 -6.52 -21.97
N VAL A 166 5.17 -5.53 -21.20
CA VAL A 166 6.50 -5.54 -20.58
C VAL A 166 6.59 -6.59 -19.50
N THR A 167 5.56 -6.72 -18.64
CA THR A 167 5.50 -7.76 -17.61
C THR A 167 5.47 -9.16 -18.22
N GLY A 168 4.68 -9.39 -19.27
CA GLY A 168 4.62 -10.67 -19.97
C GLY A 168 5.96 -11.03 -20.63
N GLY A 169 6.63 -10.07 -21.26
CA GLY A 169 7.98 -10.26 -21.81
C GLY A 169 9.02 -10.59 -20.75
N LEU A 170 8.98 -9.89 -19.60
CA LEU A 170 9.84 -10.19 -18.46
C LEU A 170 9.58 -11.59 -17.92
N LEU A 171 8.32 -11.95 -17.66
CA LEU A 171 7.95 -13.25 -17.15
C LEU A 171 8.31 -14.39 -18.12
N TRP A 172 8.26 -14.13 -19.42
CA TRP A 172 8.75 -15.07 -20.43
C TRP A 172 10.26 -15.26 -20.28
N PHE A 173 11.03 -14.17 -20.19
CA PHE A 173 12.47 -14.23 -19.95
C PHE A 173 12.82 -14.97 -18.64
N GLU A 174 12.14 -14.65 -17.53
CA GLU A 174 12.35 -15.34 -16.25
C GLU A 174 12.03 -16.82 -16.36
N THR A 175 10.94 -17.19 -17.04
CA THR A 175 10.61 -18.60 -17.29
C THR A 175 11.70 -19.30 -18.12
N LEU A 176 12.24 -18.64 -19.14
CA LEU A 176 13.31 -19.20 -19.98
C LEU A 176 14.65 -19.37 -19.24
N THR A 177 14.84 -18.64 -18.16
CA THR A 177 16.07 -18.64 -17.35
C THR A 177 15.88 -19.30 -15.99
N ASP A 178 14.78 -20.04 -15.80
CA ASP A 178 14.40 -20.67 -14.54
C ASP A 178 14.50 -19.69 -13.33
N TRP A 179 14.11 -18.43 -13.57
CA TRP A 179 14.10 -17.34 -12.59
C TRP A 179 15.48 -16.98 -12.02
N THR A 180 16.57 -17.39 -12.67
CA THR A 180 17.95 -17.16 -12.22
C THR A 180 18.26 -15.68 -12.01
N TYR A 181 17.64 -14.79 -12.78
CA TYR A 181 17.92 -13.35 -12.78
C TYR A 181 16.87 -12.51 -12.05
N ALA A 182 15.86 -13.13 -11.43
CA ALA A 182 14.71 -12.45 -10.83
C ALA A 182 15.08 -11.31 -9.86
N ASN A 183 16.18 -11.47 -9.11
CA ASN A 183 16.67 -10.43 -8.20
C ASN A 183 17.08 -9.14 -8.93
N VAL A 184 17.75 -9.28 -10.08
CA VAL A 184 18.29 -8.16 -10.87
C VAL A 184 17.23 -7.55 -11.78
N THR A 185 16.31 -8.37 -12.27
CA THR A 185 15.26 -7.93 -13.21
C THR A 185 14.00 -7.41 -12.52
N SER A 186 13.85 -7.58 -11.21
CA SER A 186 12.71 -7.05 -10.45
C SER A 186 12.41 -5.55 -10.68
N PRO A 187 13.38 -4.63 -10.93
CA PRO A 187 13.07 -3.24 -11.24
C PRO A 187 12.35 -3.06 -12.59
N VAL A 188 12.40 -4.05 -13.51
CA VAL A 188 11.69 -4.03 -14.80
C VAL A 188 10.18 -3.92 -14.63
N TYR A 189 9.61 -4.36 -13.50
CA TYR A 189 8.18 -4.13 -13.19
C TYR A 189 7.84 -2.64 -13.07
N LEU A 190 8.76 -1.78 -12.60
CA LEU A 190 8.55 -0.32 -12.60
C LEU A 190 8.56 0.25 -14.02
N PHE A 191 9.43 -0.27 -14.89
CA PHE A 191 9.44 0.09 -16.30
C PHE A 191 8.17 -0.34 -17.03
N ALA A 192 7.54 -1.46 -16.64
CA ALA A 192 6.24 -1.87 -17.20
C ALA A 192 5.16 -0.81 -16.96
N VAL A 193 5.08 -0.27 -15.73
CA VAL A 193 4.16 0.83 -15.40
C VAL A 193 4.53 2.11 -16.14
N ALA A 194 5.82 2.44 -16.19
CA ALA A 194 6.30 3.61 -16.92
C ALA A 194 5.97 3.55 -18.42
N PHE A 195 6.15 2.38 -19.03
CA PHE A 195 5.86 2.12 -20.45
C PHE A 195 4.37 2.30 -20.75
N GLY A 196 3.48 1.66 -19.98
CA GLY A 196 2.02 1.83 -20.18
C GLY A 196 1.56 3.29 -20.02
N LEU A 197 2.11 4.03 -19.05
CA LEU A 197 1.84 5.47 -18.88
C LEU A 197 2.39 6.30 -20.04
N PHE A 198 3.57 5.95 -20.54
CA PHE A 198 4.21 6.61 -21.68
C PHE A 198 3.41 6.39 -22.98
N GLU A 199 2.93 5.17 -23.24
CA GLU A 199 2.08 4.88 -24.40
C GLU A 199 0.75 5.64 -24.34
N ALA A 200 0.12 5.68 -23.16
CA ALA A 200 -1.09 6.47 -22.95
C ALA A 200 -0.84 7.99 -23.11
N TRP A 201 0.36 8.47 -22.79
CA TRP A 201 0.78 9.83 -23.10
C TRP A 201 0.96 10.04 -24.61
N LEU A 202 1.72 9.17 -25.27
CA LEU A 202 2.14 9.28 -26.67
C LEU A 202 0.94 9.25 -27.64
N PHE A 203 0.04 8.28 -27.43
CA PHE A 203 -1.12 8.03 -28.28
C PHE A 203 -2.43 8.63 -27.74
N GLY A 204 -2.41 9.18 -26.52
CA GLY A 204 -3.54 9.88 -25.92
C GLY A 204 -3.48 11.39 -26.08
N ARG A 205 -3.99 12.11 -25.08
CA ARG A 205 -4.05 13.59 -25.09
C ARG A 205 -2.75 14.27 -24.64
N ARG A 206 -1.61 13.55 -24.62
CA ARG A 206 -0.30 14.06 -24.17
C ARG A 206 -0.35 14.84 -22.84
N LYS A 207 -1.11 14.31 -21.87
CA LYS A 207 -1.22 14.93 -20.53
C LYS A 207 0.15 14.93 -19.84
N ARG A 208 0.66 16.11 -19.47
CA ARG A 208 1.98 16.25 -18.82
C ARG A 208 2.16 15.33 -17.61
N GLY A 209 1.09 15.15 -16.81
CA GLY A 209 1.10 14.26 -15.64
C GLY A 209 1.45 12.80 -15.95
N LEU A 210 1.04 12.28 -17.11
CA LEU A 210 1.38 10.91 -17.52
C LEU A 210 2.88 10.79 -17.85
N LEU A 211 3.43 11.78 -18.56
CA LEU A 211 4.85 11.81 -18.90
C LEU A 211 5.72 11.99 -17.65
N THR A 212 5.33 12.86 -16.71
CA THR A 212 6.06 13.03 -15.46
C THR A 212 6.04 11.76 -14.63
N ALA A 213 4.89 11.10 -14.51
CA ALA A 213 4.80 9.82 -13.80
C ALA A 213 5.64 8.73 -14.47
N ALA A 214 5.58 8.61 -15.80
CA ALA A 214 6.42 7.68 -16.55
C ALA A 214 7.91 7.97 -16.36
N ALA A 215 8.34 9.23 -16.43
CA ALA A 215 9.74 9.62 -16.24
C ALA A 215 10.24 9.31 -14.82
N VAL A 216 9.44 9.57 -13.79
CA VAL A 216 9.77 9.26 -12.39
C VAL A 216 9.88 7.75 -12.19
N LEU A 217 8.94 6.96 -12.72
CA LEU A 217 8.99 5.50 -12.62
C LEU A 217 10.14 4.89 -13.41
N CYS A 218 10.49 5.44 -14.59
CA CYS A 218 11.70 5.06 -15.32
C CYS A 218 12.96 5.36 -14.49
N ALA A 219 13.07 6.55 -13.90
CA ALA A 219 14.21 6.89 -13.05
C ALA A 219 14.31 5.96 -11.83
N ALA A 220 13.18 5.62 -11.20
CA ALA A 220 13.12 4.66 -10.10
C ALA A 220 13.51 3.24 -10.53
N GLY A 221 13.07 2.80 -11.71
CA GLY A 221 13.46 1.52 -12.29
C GLY A 221 14.96 1.45 -12.60
N ILE A 222 15.52 2.50 -13.23
CA ILE A 222 16.96 2.61 -13.52
C ILE A 222 17.75 2.54 -12.21
N PHE A 223 17.33 3.32 -11.21
CA PHE A 223 17.93 3.29 -9.89
C PHE A 223 17.91 1.88 -9.28
N GLY A 224 16.77 1.18 -9.34
CA GLY A 224 16.65 -0.20 -8.84
C GLY A 224 17.59 -1.19 -9.54
N ILE A 225 17.89 -1.00 -10.82
CA ILE A 225 18.91 -1.81 -11.52
C ILE A 225 20.30 -1.53 -10.92
N PHE A 226 20.63 -0.26 -10.73
CA PHE A 226 21.92 0.12 -10.14
C PHE A 226 22.09 -0.31 -8.68
N THR A 227 21.03 -0.36 -7.87
CA THR A 227 21.11 -0.88 -6.50
C THR A 227 21.48 -2.35 -6.46
N ASN A 228 21.03 -3.15 -7.45
CA ASN A 228 21.42 -4.56 -7.56
C ASN A 228 22.88 -4.73 -7.98
N ALA A 229 23.47 -3.76 -8.69
CA ALA A 229 24.83 -3.83 -9.20
C ALA A 229 25.88 -3.17 -8.27
N ASN A 230 25.44 -2.33 -7.33
CA ASN A 230 26.35 -1.53 -6.51
C ASN A 230 25.81 -1.35 -5.07
N GLU A 231 26.52 -1.94 -4.10
CA GLU A 231 26.17 -1.90 -2.68
C GLU A 231 26.09 -0.47 -2.12
N VAL A 232 27.01 0.42 -2.53
CA VAL A 232 27.01 1.82 -2.07
C VAL A 232 25.74 2.55 -2.53
N ILE A 233 25.30 2.31 -3.78
CA ILE A 233 24.05 2.87 -4.30
C ILE A 233 22.85 2.26 -3.57
N SER A 234 22.88 0.96 -3.28
CA SER A 234 21.85 0.26 -2.51
C SER A 234 21.66 0.86 -1.11
N GLU A 235 22.75 1.04 -0.37
CA GLU A 235 22.72 1.51 1.02
C GLU A 235 22.40 3.01 1.13
N ARG A 236 22.95 3.83 0.21
CA ARG A 236 22.92 5.30 0.35
C ARG A 236 22.05 6.01 -0.65
N GLY A 237 21.69 5.37 -1.76
CA GLY A 237 21.03 6.03 -2.88
C GLY A 237 19.50 6.12 -2.77
N TRP A 238 18.86 5.23 -2.01
CA TRP A 238 17.40 5.15 -1.94
C TRP A 238 16.69 6.43 -1.43
N PRO A 239 17.29 7.30 -0.57
CA PRO A 239 16.66 8.56 -0.19
C PRO A 239 16.44 9.50 -1.38
N ALA A 240 17.27 9.40 -2.44
CA ALA A 240 17.10 10.19 -3.66
C ALA A 240 15.78 9.88 -4.38
N LEU A 241 15.28 8.64 -4.31
CA LEU A 241 13.96 8.29 -4.84
C LEU A 241 12.84 9.00 -4.09
N ILE A 242 12.95 9.09 -2.76
CA ILE A 242 11.97 9.77 -1.92
C ILE A 242 11.95 11.27 -2.25
N LEU A 243 13.13 11.88 -2.43
CA LEU A 243 13.25 13.28 -2.86
C LEU A 243 12.68 13.51 -4.25
N LEU A 244 12.97 12.62 -5.21
CA LEU A 244 12.43 12.69 -6.56
C LEU A 244 10.89 12.61 -6.55
N LEU A 245 10.31 11.71 -5.75
CA LEU A 245 8.86 11.61 -5.57
C LEU A 245 8.29 12.87 -4.92
N GLY A 246 8.92 13.37 -3.85
CA GLY A 246 8.55 14.63 -3.21
C GLY A 246 8.51 15.78 -4.20
N ALA A 247 9.57 15.96 -4.99
CA ALA A 247 9.63 16.97 -6.04
C ALA A 247 8.56 16.77 -7.13
N ALA A 248 8.26 15.52 -7.51
CA ALA A 248 7.23 15.21 -8.49
C ALA A 248 5.82 15.70 -8.06
N PHE A 249 5.50 15.67 -6.76
CA PHE A 249 4.25 16.24 -6.24
C PHE A 249 4.20 17.78 -6.31
N HIS A 250 5.36 18.45 -6.31
CA HIS A 250 5.47 19.91 -6.39
C HIS A 250 5.37 20.44 -7.83
N ILE A 251 5.87 19.69 -8.82
CA ILE A 251 5.89 20.11 -10.24
C ILE A 251 4.52 20.56 -10.77
N PRO A 252 3.39 19.86 -10.53
CA PRO A 252 2.07 20.30 -10.99
C PRO A 252 1.60 21.61 -10.37
N ILE A 253 2.13 22.00 -9.20
CA ILE A 253 1.71 23.19 -8.45
C ILE A 253 2.56 24.40 -8.83
N PHE A 254 3.87 24.23 -9.02
CA PHE A 254 4.80 25.32 -9.33
C PHE A 254 5.18 25.43 -10.81
N GLY A 255 4.64 24.54 -11.66
CA GLY A 255 4.88 24.56 -13.09
C GLY A 255 4.14 25.69 -13.83
N PRO A 256 4.39 25.87 -15.14
CA PRO A 256 3.82 26.97 -15.94
C PRO A 256 2.29 27.00 -16.03
N LYS A 257 1.61 25.89 -15.71
CA LYS A 257 0.15 25.75 -15.69
C LYS A 257 -0.25 25.09 -14.37
N PRO A 258 -0.30 25.86 -13.26
CA PRO A 258 -0.44 25.31 -11.93
C PRO A 258 -1.83 24.67 -11.73
N VAL A 259 -1.85 23.48 -11.13
CA VAL A 259 -3.08 22.79 -10.74
C VAL A 259 -3.58 23.41 -9.42
N LYS A 260 -4.87 23.75 -9.34
CA LYS A 260 -5.49 24.35 -8.14
C LYS A 260 -5.73 23.36 -6.99
N ASN A 261 -4.92 22.32 -6.87
CA ASN A 261 -5.05 21.31 -5.82
C ASN A 261 -3.81 21.32 -4.92
N ALA A 262 -3.73 22.30 -4.03
CA ALA A 262 -2.64 22.41 -3.05
C ALA A 262 -2.57 21.19 -2.11
N GLY A 263 -3.61 20.35 -2.04
CA GLY A 263 -3.59 19.09 -1.29
C GLY A 263 -2.47 18.14 -1.72
N LEU A 264 -1.98 18.23 -2.97
CA LEU A 264 -0.83 17.46 -3.44
C LEU A 264 0.48 17.84 -2.76
N LEU A 265 0.60 19.05 -2.20
CA LEU A 265 1.79 19.47 -1.48
C LEU A 265 1.92 18.77 -0.13
N VAL A 266 0.83 18.28 0.48
CA VAL A 266 0.93 17.56 1.76
C VAL A 266 1.83 16.31 1.64
N PRO A 267 1.54 15.32 0.78
CA PRO A 267 2.45 14.20 0.58
C PRO A 267 3.79 14.64 -0.02
N GLY A 268 3.81 15.66 -0.87
CA GLY A 268 5.05 16.21 -1.45
C GLY A 268 6.03 16.70 -0.39
N GLY A 269 5.58 17.58 0.51
CA GLY A 269 6.37 18.17 1.59
C GLY A 269 6.82 17.15 2.62
N ILE A 270 5.94 16.19 2.97
CA ILE A 270 6.31 15.06 3.83
C ILE A 270 7.47 14.27 3.22
N LEU A 271 7.36 13.89 1.94
CA LEU A 271 8.41 13.14 1.24
C LEU A 271 9.68 13.97 1.11
N LEU A 272 9.59 15.28 0.86
CA LEU A 272 10.76 16.13 0.73
C LEU A 272 11.56 16.21 2.04
N ILE A 273 10.91 16.51 3.16
CA ILE A 273 11.59 16.59 4.46
C ILE A 273 12.08 15.21 4.93
N THR A 274 11.28 14.16 4.73
CA THR A 274 11.66 12.79 5.09
C THR A 274 12.83 12.30 4.22
N GLY A 275 12.86 12.64 2.94
CA GLY A 275 13.97 12.34 2.04
C GLY A 275 15.26 13.04 2.46
N ILE A 276 15.19 14.32 2.86
CA ILE A 276 16.35 15.06 3.39
C ILE A 276 16.86 14.40 4.68
N LEU A 277 15.96 14.03 5.59
CA LEU A 277 16.32 13.30 6.81
C LEU A 277 17.04 12.00 6.46
N PHE A 278 16.51 11.21 5.53
CA PHE A 278 17.15 9.95 5.17
C PHE A 278 18.49 10.10 4.45
N VAL A 279 18.71 11.17 3.68
CA VAL A 279 20.05 11.51 3.17
C VAL A 279 21.02 11.73 4.34
N PHE A 280 20.59 12.43 5.39
CA PHE A 280 21.40 12.65 6.59
C PHE A 280 21.64 11.34 7.37
N GLU A 281 20.60 10.53 7.57
CA GLU A 281 20.73 9.23 8.27
C GLU A 281 21.68 8.30 7.53
N THR A 282 21.54 8.13 6.22
CA THR A 282 22.44 7.26 5.45
C THR A 282 23.87 7.81 5.40
N ALA A 283 24.05 9.14 5.32
CA ALA A 283 25.37 9.77 5.36
C ALA A 283 26.08 9.59 6.72
N THR A 284 25.32 9.45 7.80
CA THR A 284 25.83 9.25 9.17
C THR A 284 25.75 7.80 9.65
N ASN A 285 25.44 6.86 8.76
CA ASN A 285 25.20 5.44 9.08
C ASN A 285 24.21 5.25 10.24
N TRP A 286 23.14 6.05 10.26
CA TRP A 286 22.06 6.01 11.24
C TRP A 286 22.47 6.30 12.70
N SER A 287 23.67 6.85 12.91
CA SER A 287 24.23 7.14 14.24
C SER A 287 23.34 8.07 15.09
N TYR A 288 22.57 8.94 14.42
CA TYR A 288 21.72 9.94 15.08
C TYR A 288 20.23 9.59 15.05
N SER A 289 19.84 8.43 14.54
CA SER A 289 18.43 8.00 14.40
C SER A 289 17.64 8.06 15.71
N GLY A 290 18.30 7.83 16.85
CA GLY A 290 17.69 7.95 18.18
C GLY A 290 17.26 9.38 18.56
N VAL A 291 17.82 10.41 17.93
CA VAL A 291 17.53 11.81 18.24
C VAL A 291 16.84 12.58 17.11
N THR A 292 16.92 12.09 15.88
CA THR A 292 16.35 12.74 14.68
C THR A 292 14.93 12.32 14.36
N TRP A 293 14.39 11.28 15.00
CA TRP A 293 13.01 10.83 14.78
C TRP A 293 11.94 11.96 14.88
N PRO A 294 12.08 13.03 15.69
CA PRO A 294 11.08 14.11 15.71
C PRO A 294 10.98 14.85 14.37
N VAL A 295 11.98 14.74 13.48
CA VAL A 295 11.93 15.30 12.13
C VAL A 295 10.78 14.69 11.30
N TYR A 296 10.31 13.46 11.60
CA TYR A 296 9.10 12.91 10.95
C TYR A 296 7.83 13.72 11.29
N LEU A 297 7.75 14.29 12.51
CA LEU A 297 6.67 15.21 12.88
C LEU A 297 6.81 16.54 12.14
N LEU A 298 8.04 17.06 12.00
CA LEU A 298 8.32 18.24 11.17
C LEU A 298 7.98 18.02 9.70
N ALA A 299 8.22 16.83 9.15
CA ALA A 299 7.83 16.49 7.79
C ALA A 299 6.32 16.61 7.58
N THR A 300 5.54 16.10 8.53
CA THR A 300 4.07 16.22 8.52
C THR A 300 3.62 17.68 8.70
N ALA A 301 4.25 18.41 9.62
CA ALA A 301 3.99 19.83 9.81
C ALA A 301 4.27 20.63 8.54
N PHE A 302 5.38 20.35 7.85
CA PHE A 302 5.78 21.02 6.62
C PHE A 302 4.78 20.78 5.50
N GLY A 303 4.37 19.53 5.24
CA GLY A 303 3.34 19.24 4.23
C GLY A 303 2.01 19.96 4.49
N LEU A 304 1.56 20.01 5.75
CA LEU A 304 0.37 20.76 6.14
C LEU A 304 0.56 22.28 6.02
N PHE A 305 1.76 22.78 6.32
CA PHE A 305 2.11 24.18 6.17
C PHE A 305 2.11 24.62 4.71
N GLU A 306 2.62 23.79 3.79
CA GLU A 306 2.53 24.05 2.36
C GLU A 306 1.07 24.09 1.88
N LEU A 307 0.23 23.17 2.35
CA LEU A 307 -1.21 23.25 2.09
C LEU A 307 -1.84 24.53 2.62
N TRP A 308 -1.45 24.99 3.82
CA TRP A 308 -1.91 26.27 4.33
C TRP A 308 -1.46 27.43 3.42
N LEU A 309 -0.17 27.48 3.07
CA LEU A 309 0.44 28.57 2.33
C LEU A 309 -0.15 28.71 0.91
N PHE A 310 -0.34 27.58 0.22
CA PHE A 310 -0.75 27.55 -1.18
C PHE A 310 -2.21 27.11 -1.42
N GLY A 311 -2.89 26.60 -0.39
CA GLY A 311 -4.26 26.06 -0.46
C GLY A 311 -5.35 27.00 0.07
N GLY A 312 -5.09 28.30 0.13
CA GLY A 312 -6.09 29.31 0.52
C GLY A 312 -5.94 29.86 1.94
N LYS A 313 -4.85 29.54 2.66
CA LYS A 313 -4.52 30.10 3.99
C LYS A 313 -5.58 29.86 5.06
N GLU A 314 -6.24 28.71 5.00
CA GLU A 314 -7.22 28.28 6.00
C GLU A 314 -6.60 28.22 7.40
N LYS A 315 -6.96 29.18 8.27
CA LYS A 315 -6.35 29.34 9.61
C LYS A 315 -6.43 28.08 10.48
N ALA A 316 -7.44 27.24 10.27
CA ALA A 316 -7.59 25.99 10.99
C ALA A 316 -6.40 25.03 10.79
N LEU A 317 -5.69 25.09 9.65
CA LEU A 317 -4.50 24.28 9.39
C LEU A 317 -3.28 24.70 10.21
N LEU A 318 -3.24 25.95 10.71
CA LEU A 318 -2.14 26.40 11.56
C LEU A 318 -2.14 25.71 12.92
N ILE A 319 -3.29 25.22 13.39
CA ILE A 319 -3.39 24.48 14.64
C ILE A 319 -2.57 23.17 14.57
N PRO A 320 -2.83 22.22 13.65
CA PRO A 320 -2.02 21.01 13.56
C PRO A 320 -0.56 21.31 13.17
N VAL A 321 -0.29 22.31 12.34
CA VAL A 321 1.09 22.72 12.01
C VAL A 321 1.85 23.19 13.25
N ALA A 322 1.23 24.03 14.09
CA ALA A 322 1.83 24.52 15.32
C ALA A 322 2.03 23.39 16.33
N VAL A 323 1.02 22.55 16.52
CA VAL A 323 1.09 21.40 17.46
C VAL A 323 2.22 20.46 17.05
N LEU A 324 2.30 20.06 15.78
CA LEU A 324 3.33 19.14 15.28
C LEU A 324 4.73 19.77 15.37
N THR A 325 4.88 21.03 14.95
CA THR A 325 6.17 21.74 15.02
C THR A 325 6.65 21.90 16.46
N LEU A 326 5.78 22.39 17.36
CA LEU A 326 6.12 22.57 18.76
C LEU A 326 6.49 21.24 19.40
N THR A 327 5.69 20.19 19.17
CA THR A 327 5.95 18.83 19.68
C THR A 327 7.29 18.29 19.17
N ALA A 328 7.61 18.50 17.89
CA ALA A 328 8.87 18.04 17.32
C ALA A 328 10.08 18.76 17.92
N LEU A 329 10.06 20.10 17.95
CA LEU A 329 11.11 20.91 18.59
C LEU A 329 11.30 20.51 20.04
N CYS A 330 10.18 20.29 20.72
CA CYS A 330 10.12 19.77 22.06
C CYS A 330 10.94 18.46 22.17
N PHE A 331 10.62 17.42 21.40
CA PHE A 331 11.35 16.16 21.50
C PHE A 331 12.84 16.31 21.15
N MET A 332 13.20 17.19 20.22
CA MET A 332 14.61 17.49 19.91
C MET A 332 15.34 18.13 21.09
N MET A 333 14.68 19.00 21.87
CA MET A 333 15.25 19.61 23.07
C MET A 333 15.36 18.64 24.25
N THR A 334 14.47 17.65 24.35
CA THR A 334 14.53 16.60 25.39
C THR A 334 15.79 15.74 25.25
N ASN A 335 16.29 15.57 24.03
CA ASN A 335 17.53 14.86 23.75
C ASN A 335 18.79 15.68 24.09
N GLN A 336 18.64 16.88 24.65
CA GLN A 336 19.74 17.71 25.14
C GLN A 336 19.80 17.64 26.68
N PRO A 337 21.01 17.56 27.29
CA PRO A 337 21.17 17.43 28.74
C PRO A 337 20.74 18.66 29.56
N ILE A 338 20.14 19.67 28.93
CA ILE A 338 19.96 21.02 29.48
C ILE A 338 18.54 21.20 30.08
N ILE A 339 17.52 20.48 29.60
CA ILE A 339 16.12 20.72 30.02
C ILE A 339 15.51 19.44 30.61
N PRO A 340 15.10 19.44 31.89
CA PRO A 340 14.43 18.29 32.49
C PRO A 340 13.02 18.09 31.91
N VAL A 341 12.70 16.85 31.57
CA VAL A 341 11.42 16.38 30.98
C VAL A 341 10.19 16.82 31.79
N SER A 342 10.36 17.10 33.08
CA SER A 342 9.29 17.52 34.01
C SER A 342 8.73 18.93 33.77
N VAL A 343 9.52 19.86 33.22
CA VAL A 343 9.08 21.25 32.93
C VAL A 343 8.40 21.36 31.57
N PHE A 344 8.61 20.35 30.74
CA PHE A 344 8.40 20.38 29.31
C PHE A 344 6.96 20.10 28.86
N TRP A 345 6.37 18.99 29.31
CA TRP A 345 4.98 18.65 28.99
C TRP A 345 3.98 19.75 29.41
N PRO A 346 4.14 20.38 30.61
CA PRO A 346 3.31 21.51 30.99
C PRO A 346 3.43 22.71 30.03
N ALA A 347 4.65 23.09 29.62
CA ALA A 347 4.86 24.20 28.68
C ALA A 347 4.26 23.92 27.30
N LEU A 348 4.39 22.69 26.79
CA LEU A 348 3.76 22.26 25.54
C LEU A 348 2.24 22.39 25.60
N PHE A 349 1.60 21.90 26.67
CA PHE A 349 0.14 22.02 26.85
C PHE A 349 -0.32 23.48 26.95
N VAL A 350 0.46 24.36 27.59
CA VAL A 350 0.19 25.80 27.63
C VAL A 350 0.26 26.42 26.24
N LEU A 351 1.28 26.11 25.45
CA LEU A 351 1.42 26.64 24.08
C LEU A 351 0.32 26.12 23.15
N ILE A 352 -0.08 24.85 23.27
CA ILE A 352 -1.23 24.29 22.56
C ILE A 352 -2.51 25.01 22.97
N GLY A 353 -2.71 25.25 24.27
CA GLY A 353 -3.85 26.02 24.78
C GLY A 353 -3.92 27.43 24.20
N ILE A 354 -2.79 28.15 24.17
CA ILE A 354 -2.70 29.49 23.57
C ILE A 354 -3.02 29.44 22.06
N ALA A 355 -2.46 28.47 21.33
CA ALA A 355 -2.74 28.31 19.91
C ALA A 355 -4.23 28.08 19.63
N LEU A 356 -4.90 27.24 20.43
CA LEU A 356 -6.34 27.01 20.31
C LEU A 356 -7.18 28.26 20.61
N MET A 357 -6.72 29.12 21.53
CA MET A 357 -7.39 30.38 21.88
C MET A 357 -7.23 31.47 20.81
N VAL A 358 -6.07 31.52 20.14
CA VAL A 358 -5.79 32.50 19.08
C VAL A 358 -6.48 32.12 17.75
N PHE A 359 -6.77 30.84 17.54
CA PHE A 359 -7.42 30.33 16.33
C PHE A 359 -8.78 29.65 16.62
N PRO A 360 -9.78 30.35 17.19
CA PRO A 360 -11.06 29.72 17.48
C PRO A 360 -11.74 29.25 16.19
N GLY A 361 -12.05 27.96 16.14
CA GLY A 361 -12.78 27.34 15.04
C GLY A 361 -14.11 28.04 14.80
N LYS A 362 -14.38 28.41 13.55
CA LYS A 362 -15.65 29.03 13.16
C LYS A 362 -16.79 28.08 13.57
N LYS A 363 -17.65 28.49 14.50
CA LYS A 363 -18.87 27.75 14.83
C LYS A 363 -19.65 27.56 13.53
N ARG A 364 -19.82 26.30 13.10
CA ARG A 364 -20.83 25.95 12.09
C ARG A 364 -22.18 26.31 12.70
N GLY A 365 -22.76 27.40 12.20
CA GLY A 365 -24.10 27.83 12.57
C GLY A 365 -25.10 26.73 12.22
N ALA A 366 -26.07 26.58 13.12
CA ALA A 366 -27.28 25.81 12.96
C ALA A 366 -28.12 26.27 11.76
#